data_AF-A0A9E5EJ03-F1
#
_entry.id   AF-A0A9E5EJ03-F1
#
_cell.length_a   1.000
_cell.length_b   1.000
_cell.length_c   1.000
_cell.angle_alpha   90.00
_cell.angle_beta   90.00
_cell.angle_gamma   90.00
#
_symmetry.space_group_name_H-M   'P 1'
#
loop_
_entity.id
_entity.type
_entity.pdbx_description
1 polymer ?
#
loop_
_entity_poly.entity_id
_entity_poly.type
_entity_poly.pdbx_seq_one_letter_code
_entity_poly.pdbx_strand_id
1 'polypeptide(L)'
;MANAVAAVQEGALQVQGTMNGYGERTGNCNLTTLLPILELKLGRKILPKENLRKLSELSSFVDQLANLPHDPRAPFVGRTAFAHKGGMHVNAVNKLAASFEHIEPGEVGNRQRILVGELSGGANVMMKARELGINLDEKSATTRSILAKIKKLEKEGYEFEAADASFELLVRRSLEKIPVPFLLDSYKVEVTRARPNSKETSKATVTVRVAKKTCRTTAVGDGPVNALDAALRKALLPSFPALKKMKLIDYKVRIVNSRGGTAARIRVLVESTDGQREWGTVGVSTNIIEASALALSDSLSYFLLPKS
;
A
#
# COMPACT_ATOMS: atom_id res chain seq x y z
N MET A 1 -17.99 3.06 -24.35
CA MET A 1 -18.72 3.78 -23.28
C MET A 1 -19.57 4.92 -23.84
N ALA A 2 -18.99 5.93 -24.52
CA ALA A 2 -19.74 7.07 -25.07
C ALA A 2 -20.97 6.66 -25.92
N ASN A 3 -20.83 5.68 -26.81
CA ASN A 3 -21.94 5.17 -27.63
C ASN A 3 -23.10 4.62 -26.79
N ALA A 4 -22.81 3.99 -25.64
CA ALA A 4 -23.85 3.47 -24.76
C ALA A 4 -24.59 4.61 -24.03
N VAL A 5 -23.88 5.64 -23.60
CA VAL A 5 -24.48 6.85 -23.00
C VAL A 5 -25.38 7.56 -24.02
N ALA A 6 -24.88 7.77 -25.24
CA ALA A 6 -25.66 8.37 -26.33
C ALA A 6 -26.91 7.55 -26.66
N ALA A 7 -26.78 6.22 -26.79
CA ALA A 7 -27.92 5.35 -27.06
C ALA A 7 -29.00 5.45 -25.96
N VAL A 8 -28.61 5.51 -24.68
CA VAL A 8 -29.56 5.70 -23.56
C VAL A 8 -30.23 7.07 -23.61
N GLN A 9 -29.52 8.12 -24.04
CA GLN A 9 -30.11 9.45 -24.23
C GLN A 9 -31.12 9.46 -25.38
N GLU A 10 -30.90 8.67 -26.43
CA GLU A 10 -31.83 8.44 -27.55
C GLU A 10 -32.94 7.41 -27.26
N GLY A 11 -33.06 6.95 -26.00
CA GLY A 11 -34.17 6.11 -25.56
C GLY A 11 -33.90 4.60 -25.49
N ALA A 12 -32.66 4.15 -25.69
CA ALA A 12 -32.31 2.75 -25.42
C ALA A 12 -32.53 2.41 -23.94
N LEU A 13 -33.23 1.31 -23.68
CA LEU A 13 -33.61 0.87 -22.33
C LEU A 13 -32.69 -0.22 -21.76
N GLN A 14 -31.81 -0.79 -22.58
CA GLN A 14 -30.91 -1.87 -22.17
C GLN A 14 -29.50 -1.63 -22.72
N VAL A 15 -28.51 -1.76 -21.83
CA VAL A 15 -27.08 -1.76 -22.20
C VAL A 15 -26.45 -3.03 -21.66
N GLN A 16 -25.72 -3.74 -22.51
CA GLN A 16 -24.92 -4.90 -22.12
C GLN A 16 -23.46 -4.48 -21.92
N GLY A 17 -22.83 -5.03 -20.88
CA GLY A 17 -21.47 -4.70 -20.51
C GLY A 17 -20.94 -5.67 -19.45
N THR A 18 -19.73 -5.42 -19.00
CA THR A 18 -19.04 -6.23 -18.00
C THR A 18 -18.42 -5.35 -16.93
N MET A 19 -18.22 -5.93 -15.74
CA MET A 19 -17.44 -5.29 -14.70
C MET A 19 -16.00 -5.10 -15.18
N ASN A 20 -15.43 -3.94 -14.90
CA ASN A 20 -14.09 -3.52 -15.32
C ASN A 20 -13.86 -3.52 -16.84
N GLY A 21 -14.93 -3.65 -17.65
CA GLY A 21 -14.84 -3.65 -19.11
C GLY A 21 -14.27 -4.93 -19.71
N TYR A 22 -14.18 -6.03 -18.96
CA TYR A 22 -13.68 -7.30 -19.46
C TYR A 22 -14.39 -7.81 -20.70
N GLY A 23 -13.65 -8.49 -21.57
CA GLY A 23 -14.15 -9.05 -22.81
C GLY A 23 -13.03 -9.29 -23.79
N GLU A 24 -13.39 -9.83 -24.94
CA GLU A 24 -12.46 -10.10 -26.02
C GLU A 24 -11.77 -8.82 -26.53
N ARG A 25 -10.47 -8.94 -26.85
CA ARG A 25 -9.62 -7.88 -27.46
C ARG A 25 -9.58 -6.59 -26.62
N THR A 26 -10.43 -5.62 -26.97
CA THR A 26 -10.53 -4.29 -26.35
C THR A 26 -11.50 -4.26 -25.18
N GLY A 27 -12.21 -5.36 -24.92
CA GLY A 27 -13.21 -5.44 -23.85
C GLY A 27 -14.62 -5.04 -24.29
N ASN A 28 -15.56 -5.16 -23.34
CA ASN A 28 -16.96 -4.77 -23.49
C ASN A 28 -17.22 -3.39 -22.88
N CYS A 29 -18.48 -2.92 -22.94
CA CYS A 29 -18.88 -1.69 -22.26
C CYS A 29 -18.60 -1.82 -20.75
N ASN A 30 -17.79 -0.91 -20.20
CA ASN A 30 -17.36 -0.97 -18.82
C ASN A 30 -18.46 -0.47 -17.87
N LEU A 31 -19.04 -1.40 -17.09
CA LEU A 31 -20.11 -1.10 -16.13
C LEU A 31 -19.62 -0.27 -14.93
N THR A 32 -18.35 -0.37 -14.51
CA THR A 32 -17.85 0.47 -13.41
C THR A 32 -17.76 1.94 -13.78
N THR A 33 -17.71 2.25 -15.08
CA THR A 33 -17.78 3.61 -15.60
C THR A 33 -19.21 4.02 -15.96
N LEU A 34 -20.00 3.12 -16.55
CA LEU A 34 -21.34 3.43 -17.03
C LEU A 34 -22.33 3.68 -15.89
N LEU A 35 -22.31 2.87 -14.83
CA LEU A 35 -23.28 2.96 -13.74
C LEU A 35 -23.25 4.33 -13.04
N PRO A 36 -22.08 4.88 -12.62
CA PRO A 36 -22.04 6.22 -12.02
C PRO A 36 -22.48 7.33 -12.96
N ILE A 37 -22.21 7.22 -14.27
CA ILE A 37 -22.66 8.21 -15.26
C ILE A 37 -24.19 8.23 -15.34
N LEU A 38 -24.82 7.05 -15.45
CA LEU A 38 -26.26 6.95 -15.53
C LEU A 38 -26.94 7.46 -14.25
N GLU A 39 -26.48 7.02 -13.07
CA GLU A 39 -27.10 7.40 -11.79
C GLU A 39 -26.82 8.85 -11.38
N LEU A 40 -25.54 9.24 -11.34
CA LEU A 40 -25.12 10.50 -10.71
C LEU A 40 -25.16 11.68 -11.69
N LYS A 41 -25.01 11.43 -13.00
CA LYS A 41 -24.92 12.51 -14.00
C LYS A 41 -26.17 12.64 -14.86
N LEU A 42 -26.83 11.53 -15.18
CA LEU A 42 -28.06 11.52 -15.98
C LEU A 42 -29.34 11.28 -15.17
N GLY A 43 -29.23 11.13 -13.84
CA GLY A 43 -30.38 10.97 -12.95
C GLY A 43 -31.22 9.72 -13.21
N ARG A 44 -30.65 8.69 -13.85
CA ARG A 44 -31.31 7.42 -14.14
C ARG A 44 -31.13 6.48 -12.96
N LYS A 45 -32.22 6.19 -12.23
CA LYS A 45 -32.20 5.21 -11.15
C LYS A 45 -32.23 3.80 -11.73
N ILE A 46 -31.10 3.10 -11.65
CA ILE A 46 -30.93 1.76 -12.24
C ILE A 46 -30.54 0.70 -11.20
N LEU A 47 -29.98 1.13 -10.06
CA LEU A 47 -29.60 0.26 -8.96
C LEU A 47 -30.48 0.53 -7.72
N PRO A 48 -30.62 -0.46 -6.82
CA PRO A 48 -31.14 -0.21 -5.48
C PRO A 48 -30.31 0.85 -4.76
N LYS A 49 -30.96 1.62 -3.89
CA LYS A 49 -30.32 2.67 -3.10
C LYS A 49 -29.09 2.13 -2.36
N GLU A 50 -28.04 2.94 -2.26
CA GLU A 50 -26.76 2.63 -1.61
C GLU A 50 -25.87 1.59 -2.31
N ASN A 51 -26.36 0.83 -3.30
CA ASN A 51 -25.54 -0.20 -3.95
C ASN A 51 -24.40 0.40 -4.79
N LEU A 52 -24.56 1.62 -5.32
CA LEU A 52 -23.50 2.31 -6.03
C LEU A 52 -22.26 2.55 -5.15
N ARG A 53 -22.44 2.70 -3.83
CA ARG A 53 -21.34 2.86 -2.87
C ARG A 53 -20.49 1.62 -2.68
N LYS A 54 -20.91 0.46 -3.22
CA LYS A 54 -20.13 -0.78 -3.19
C LYS A 54 -19.33 -1.01 -4.47
N LEU A 55 -19.39 -0.07 -5.42
CA LEU A 55 -18.86 -0.27 -6.77
C LEU A 55 -17.34 -0.45 -6.79
N SER A 56 -16.60 0.32 -5.98
CA SER A 56 -15.14 0.21 -5.89
C SER A 56 -14.70 -1.14 -5.31
N GLU A 57 -15.37 -1.61 -4.26
CA GLU A 57 -15.13 -2.94 -3.66
C GLU A 57 -15.43 -4.06 -4.66
N LEU A 58 -16.59 -3.98 -5.34
CA LEU A 58 -16.99 -4.95 -6.35
C LEU A 58 -16.01 -5.00 -7.53
N SER A 59 -15.53 -3.84 -7.98
CA SER A 59 -14.52 -3.74 -9.04
C SER A 59 -13.23 -4.47 -8.65
N SER A 60 -12.72 -4.21 -7.44
CA SER A 60 -11.51 -4.88 -6.94
C SER A 60 -11.72 -6.39 -6.78
N PHE A 61 -12.88 -6.80 -6.27
CA PHE A 61 -13.24 -8.22 -6.12
C PHE A 61 -13.25 -8.96 -7.48
N VAL A 62 -13.81 -8.34 -8.52
CA VAL A 62 -13.82 -8.93 -9.87
C VAL A 62 -12.41 -9.05 -10.44
N ASP A 63 -11.55 -8.05 -10.25
CA ASP A 63 -10.14 -8.12 -10.68
C ASP A 63 -9.40 -9.27 -9.98
N GLN A 64 -9.62 -9.44 -8.68
CA GLN A 64 -9.05 -10.55 -7.92
C GLN A 64 -9.52 -11.91 -8.44
N LEU A 65 -10.81 -12.08 -8.73
CA LEU A 65 -11.35 -13.32 -9.29
C LEU A 65 -10.80 -13.63 -10.69
N ALA A 66 -10.56 -12.61 -11.50
CA ALA A 66 -9.95 -12.75 -12.82
C ALA A 66 -8.42 -12.92 -12.77
N ASN A 67 -7.82 -12.91 -11.58
CA ASN A 67 -6.37 -12.94 -11.37
C ASN A 67 -5.66 -11.80 -12.12
N LEU A 68 -6.28 -10.63 -12.18
CA LEU A 68 -5.77 -9.43 -12.81
C LEU A 68 -5.51 -8.34 -11.76
N PRO A 69 -4.49 -7.49 -11.97
CA PRO A 69 -4.27 -6.35 -11.10
C PRO A 69 -5.35 -5.28 -11.34
N HIS A 70 -5.87 -4.71 -10.25
CA HIS A 70 -6.80 -3.57 -10.35
C HIS A 70 -6.12 -2.35 -10.97
N ASP A 71 -6.76 -1.73 -11.97
CA ASP A 71 -6.23 -0.51 -12.60
C ASP A 71 -6.39 0.69 -11.65
N PRO A 72 -5.28 1.24 -11.11
CA PRO A 72 -5.36 2.35 -10.18
C PRO A 72 -5.97 3.62 -10.79
N ARG A 73 -5.95 3.75 -12.12
CA ARG A 73 -6.48 4.92 -12.84
C ARG A 73 -7.89 4.71 -13.40
N ALA A 74 -8.51 3.57 -13.12
CA ALA A 74 -9.86 3.27 -13.58
C ALA A 74 -10.83 4.41 -13.18
N PRO A 75 -11.67 4.91 -14.11
CA PRO A 75 -12.67 5.94 -13.78
C PRO A 75 -13.55 5.50 -12.60
N PHE A 76 -13.81 6.43 -11.66
CA PHE A 76 -14.60 6.22 -10.44
C PHE A 76 -14.01 5.24 -9.41
N VAL A 77 -13.61 4.04 -9.81
CA VAL A 77 -13.24 2.95 -8.89
C VAL A 77 -11.73 2.85 -8.63
N GLY A 78 -10.92 3.42 -9.53
CA GLY A 78 -9.47 3.40 -9.41
C GLY A 78 -9.00 4.17 -8.18
N ARG A 79 -8.00 3.62 -7.48
CA ARG A 79 -7.45 4.23 -6.26
C ARG A 79 -6.85 5.63 -6.47
N THR A 80 -6.60 6.05 -7.71
CA THR A 80 -6.13 7.39 -8.08
C THR A 80 -7.19 8.24 -8.79
N ALA A 81 -8.44 7.78 -8.89
CA ALA A 81 -9.52 8.50 -9.56
C ALA A 81 -9.88 9.81 -8.83
N PHE A 82 -9.71 9.84 -7.51
CA PHE A 82 -9.91 11.01 -6.64
C PHE A 82 -8.62 11.40 -5.92
N ALA A 83 -7.50 11.24 -6.61
CA ALA A 83 -6.19 11.55 -6.08
C ALA A 83 -5.73 12.96 -6.48
N HIS A 84 -5.30 13.76 -5.50
CA HIS A 84 -4.82 15.13 -5.70
C HIS A 84 -3.34 15.21 -5.37
N LYS A 85 -2.48 15.65 -6.30
CA LYS A 85 -1.04 15.79 -6.05
C LYS A 85 -0.72 17.09 -5.27
N GLY A 86 0.05 16.97 -4.20
CA GLY A 86 0.35 17.99 -3.21
C GLY A 86 1.05 19.22 -3.78
N GLY A 87 0.37 20.37 -3.71
CA GLY A 87 0.74 21.68 -4.25
C GLY A 87 -0.39 22.69 -4.07
N MET A 88 -0.47 23.75 -4.89
CA MET A 88 -1.58 24.74 -4.87
C MET A 88 -2.99 24.10 -4.85
N HIS A 89 -3.12 22.87 -5.39
CA HIS A 89 -4.37 22.13 -5.46
C HIS A 89 -4.88 21.68 -4.07
N VAL A 90 -4.02 21.40 -3.08
CA VAL A 90 -4.49 20.93 -1.76
C VAL A 90 -5.17 22.04 -0.97
N ASN A 91 -4.64 23.27 -1.04
CA ASN A 91 -5.29 24.43 -0.44
C ASN A 91 -6.60 24.80 -1.17
N ALA A 92 -6.70 24.53 -2.47
CA ALA A 92 -7.91 24.79 -3.24
C ALA A 92 -8.98 23.71 -3.01
N VAL A 93 -8.59 22.44 -2.91
CA VAL A 93 -9.47 21.30 -2.60
C VAL A 93 -10.02 21.38 -1.17
N ASN A 94 -9.20 21.78 -0.20
CA ASN A 94 -9.68 22.05 1.17
C ASN A 94 -10.64 23.25 1.27
N LYS A 95 -10.59 24.17 0.30
CA LYS A 95 -11.52 25.31 0.22
C LYS A 95 -12.77 25.01 -0.61
N LEU A 96 -12.66 24.17 -1.65
CA LEU A 96 -13.76 23.80 -2.54
C LEU A 96 -13.47 22.46 -3.26
N ALA A 97 -13.75 21.33 -2.61
CA ALA A 97 -13.53 19.99 -3.15
C ALA A 97 -14.22 19.77 -4.52
N ALA A 98 -15.42 20.33 -4.69
CA ALA A 98 -16.21 20.26 -5.91
C ALA A 98 -15.53 20.86 -7.17
N SER A 99 -14.47 21.68 -7.02
CA SER A 99 -13.73 22.23 -8.17
C SER A 99 -12.80 21.22 -8.85
N PHE A 100 -12.44 20.13 -8.16
CA PHE A 100 -11.53 19.11 -8.67
C PHE A 100 -12.15 17.71 -8.67
N GLU A 101 -13.19 17.50 -7.86
CA GLU A 101 -13.93 16.25 -7.79
C GLU A 101 -15.29 16.42 -8.46
N HIS A 102 -15.46 15.75 -9.59
CA HIS A 102 -16.68 15.75 -10.39
C HIS A 102 -17.88 14.99 -9.77
N ILE A 103 -17.68 14.31 -8.64
CA ILE A 103 -18.66 13.65 -7.75
C ILE A 103 -18.03 13.50 -6.35
N GLU A 104 -18.84 13.23 -5.33
CA GLU A 104 -18.33 12.83 -4.01
C GLU A 104 -17.77 11.39 -4.07
N PRO A 105 -16.49 11.13 -3.71
CA PRO A 105 -15.86 9.82 -3.88
C PRO A 105 -16.63 8.67 -3.19
N GLY A 106 -17.25 8.98 -2.05
CA GLY A 106 -18.02 8.01 -1.26
C GLY A 106 -19.28 7.49 -1.97
N GLU A 107 -19.82 8.20 -2.96
CA GLU A 107 -20.99 7.76 -3.74
C GLU A 107 -20.72 6.49 -4.56
N VAL A 108 -19.46 6.24 -4.90
CA VAL A 108 -19.00 5.06 -5.65
C VAL A 108 -18.15 4.10 -4.81
N GLY A 109 -18.09 4.32 -3.49
CA GLY A 109 -17.29 3.52 -2.57
C GLY A 109 -15.79 3.80 -2.62
N ASN A 110 -15.40 4.93 -3.20
CA ASN A 110 -14.01 5.38 -3.23
C ASN A 110 -13.80 6.44 -2.14
N ARG A 111 -12.57 6.91 -2.02
CA ARG A 111 -12.21 7.99 -1.09
C ARG A 111 -11.27 8.97 -1.75
N GLN A 112 -11.36 10.22 -1.31
CA GLN A 112 -10.38 11.22 -1.63
C GLN A 112 -9.00 10.78 -1.13
N ARG A 113 -7.97 11.00 -1.95
CA ARG A 113 -6.57 10.76 -1.57
C ARG A 113 -5.74 11.98 -1.94
N ILE A 114 -4.87 12.41 -1.05
CA ILE A 114 -3.89 13.46 -1.36
C ILE A 114 -2.56 12.75 -1.61
N LEU A 115 -2.19 12.64 -2.89
CA LEU A 115 -0.86 12.22 -3.32
C LEU A 115 0.10 13.37 -3.07
N VAL A 116 1.34 13.09 -2.76
CA VAL A 116 2.27 14.05 -2.19
C VAL A 116 3.56 14.04 -3.01
N GLY A 117 3.69 15.02 -3.90
CA GLY A 117 4.93 15.21 -4.67
C GLY A 117 6.10 15.72 -3.82
N GLU A 118 7.32 15.54 -4.36
CA GLU A 118 8.64 15.87 -3.78
C GLU A 118 8.83 17.30 -3.22
N LEU A 119 7.88 18.23 -3.41
CA LEU A 119 8.03 19.66 -3.13
C LEU A 119 7.28 20.19 -1.89
N SER A 120 6.47 19.37 -1.20
CA SER A 120 5.57 19.84 -0.13
C SER A 120 5.86 19.27 1.28
N GLY A 121 7.03 18.64 1.46
CA GLY A 121 7.35 17.66 2.51
C GLY A 121 7.03 17.99 3.98
N GLY A 122 6.91 19.27 4.38
CA GLY A 122 6.49 19.65 5.73
C GLY A 122 5.00 19.41 5.99
N ALA A 123 4.16 20.12 5.24
CA ALA A 123 2.71 20.09 5.40
C ALA A 123 2.10 18.71 5.15
N ASN A 124 2.71 17.92 4.26
CA ASN A 124 2.20 16.59 3.93
C ASN A 124 2.40 15.57 5.04
N VAL A 125 3.55 15.60 5.70
CA VAL A 125 3.81 14.74 6.86
C VAL A 125 2.86 15.11 7.99
N MET A 126 2.59 16.41 8.18
CA MET A 126 1.62 16.87 9.18
C MET A 126 0.21 16.39 8.88
N MET A 127 -0.22 16.45 7.61
CA MET A 127 -1.54 15.97 7.19
C MET A 127 -1.66 14.46 7.34
N LYS A 128 -0.65 13.69 6.87
CA LYS A 128 -0.62 12.23 6.99
C LYS A 128 -0.60 11.78 8.45
N ALA A 129 0.15 12.48 9.30
CA ALA A 129 0.12 12.24 10.74
C ALA A 129 -1.30 12.44 11.31
N ARG A 130 -2.01 13.50 10.92
CA ARG A 130 -3.40 13.75 11.35
C ARG A 130 -4.36 12.66 10.86
N GLU A 131 -4.24 12.17 9.62
CA GLU A 131 -5.04 11.04 9.11
C GLU A 131 -4.88 9.78 9.98
N LEU A 132 -3.69 9.59 10.55
CA LEU A 132 -3.36 8.48 11.46
C LEU A 132 -3.69 8.78 12.93
N GLY A 133 -4.36 9.91 13.22
CA GLY A 133 -4.70 10.34 14.57
C GLY A 133 -3.52 10.91 15.38
N ILE A 134 -2.39 11.22 14.74
CA ILE A 134 -1.18 11.76 15.37
C ILE A 134 -1.15 13.28 15.22
N ASN A 135 -1.28 13.99 16.33
CA ASN A 135 -1.17 15.44 16.37
C ASN A 135 0.29 15.88 16.53
N LEU A 136 0.87 16.39 15.46
CA LEU A 136 2.19 17.02 15.45
C LEU A 136 2.06 18.54 15.70
N ASP A 137 2.90 19.09 16.58
CA ASP A 137 3.12 20.53 16.69
C ASP A 137 4.23 20.94 15.72
N GLU A 138 3.87 21.75 14.71
CA GLU A 138 4.77 22.23 13.66
C GLU A 138 5.98 23.01 14.19
N LYS A 139 5.82 23.69 15.34
CA LYS A 139 6.88 24.50 15.93
C LYS A 139 7.83 23.69 16.81
N SER A 140 7.46 22.47 17.18
CA SER A 140 8.28 21.62 18.04
C SER A 140 9.57 21.17 17.35
N ALA A 141 10.65 21.05 18.14
CA ALA A 141 11.91 20.53 17.64
C ALA A 141 11.78 19.07 17.16
N THR A 142 10.91 18.29 17.80
CA THR A 142 10.64 16.90 17.46
C THR A 142 10.03 16.76 16.06
N THR A 143 9.02 17.57 15.73
CA THR A 143 8.41 17.59 14.39
C THR A 143 9.44 17.94 13.31
N ARG A 144 10.28 18.96 13.55
CA ARG A 144 11.36 19.31 12.60
C ARG A 144 12.34 18.15 12.37
N SER A 145 12.66 17.40 13.43
CA SER A 145 13.53 16.22 13.33
C SER A 145 12.87 15.09 12.51
N ILE A 146 11.58 14.83 12.74
CA ILE A 146 10.79 13.84 11.97
C ILE A 146 10.77 14.22 10.49
N LEU A 147 10.46 15.48 10.17
CA LEU A 147 10.45 16.00 8.80
C LEU A 147 11.80 15.84 8.11
N ALA A 148 12.89 16.18 8.80
CA ALA A 148 14.25 16.03 8.26
C ALA A 148 14.58 14.55 7.99
N LYS A 149 14.17 13.64 8.87
CA LYS A 149 14.38 12.20 8.70
C LYS A 149 13.59 11.64 7.52
N ILE A 150 12.33 12.02 7.36
CA ILE A 150 11.50 11.59 6.22
C ILE A 150 12.10 12.09 4.92
N LYS A 151 12.45 13.36 4.84
CA LYS A 151 13.09 13.95 3.65
C LYS A 151 14.41 13.26 3.28
N LYS A 152 15.18 12.83 4.28
CA LYS A 152 16.40 12.04 4.06
C LYS A 152 16.07 10.67 3.46
N LEU A 153 15.10 9.96 4.02
CA LEU A 153 14.68 8.65 3.53
C LEU A 153 14.07 8.70 2.12
N GLU A 154 13.28 9.73 1.81
CA GLU A 154 12.75 9.94 0.45
C GLU A 154 13.87 10.11 -0.58
N LYS A 155 14.90 10.92 -0.26
CA LYS A 155 16.11 11.02 -1.11
C LYS A 155 16.86 9.70 -1.27
N GLU A 156 16.75 8.83 -0.27
CA GLU A 156 17.34 7.49 -0.29
C GLU A 156 16.48 6.49 -1.09
N GLY A 157 15.27 6.86 -1.50
CA GLY A 157 14.38 6.09 -2.35
C GLY A 157 13.09 5.58 -1.67
N TYR A 158 12.85 5.94 -0.42
CA TYR A 158 11.62 5.57 0.29
C TYR A 158 10.42 6.29 -0.32
N GLU A 159 9.27 5.60 -0.37
CA GLU A 159 7.99 6.18 -0.77
C GLU A 159 6.95 5.79 0.27
N PHE A 160 6.63 6.76 1.13
CA PHE A 160 5.72 6.55 2.25
C PHE A 160 4.24 6.60 1.83
N GLU A 161 3.91 7.06 0.61
CA GLU A 161 2.53 7.10 0.09
C GLU A 161 1.87 5.71 0.01
N ALA A 162 2.65 4.68 -0.27
CA ALA A 162 2.20 3.29 -0.35
C ALA A 162 2.55 2.48 0.90
N ALA A 163 3.09 3.12 1.95
CA ALA A 163 3.65 2.46 3.12
C ALA A 163 3.27 3.18 4.43
N ASP A 164 1.96 3.35 4.62
CA ASP A 164 1.36 4.06 5.76
C ASP A 164 1.86 3.53 7.11
N ALA A 165 2.07 2.21 7.25
CA ALA A 165 2.56 1.62 8.49
C ALA A 165 4.04 1.94 8.79
N SER A 166 4.91 1.95 7.76
CA SER A 166 6.31 2.37 7.95
C SER A 166 6.39 3.86 8.30
N PHE A 167 5.53 4.69 7.72
CA PHE A 167 5.40 6.09 8.10
C PHE A 167 4.95 6.25 9.56
N GLU A 168 3.87 5.56 9.94
CA GLU A 168 3.33 5.62 11.31
C GLU A 168 4.37 5.18 12.34
N LEU A 169 5.07 4.07 12.10
CA LEU A 169 6.16 3.59 12.95
C LEU A 169 7.26 4.64 13.11
N LEU A 170 7.67 5.30 12.03
CA LEU A 170 8.71 6.31 12.07
C LEU A 170 8.30 7.50 12.93
N VAL A 171 7.08 7.99 12.76
CA VAL A 171 6.54 9.13 13.50
C VAL A 171 6.38 8.76 14.97
N ARG A 172 5.70 7.65 15.28
CA ARG A 172 5.44 7.22 16.65
C ARG A 172 6.71 6.89 17.44
N ARG A 173 7.70 6.21 16.83
CA ARG A 173 9.01 5.97 17.48
C ARG A 173 9.72 7.27 17.86
N SER A 174 9.48 8.34 17.11
CA SER A 174 10.09 9.66 17.35
C SER A 174 9.34 10.48 18.40
N LEU A 175 8.03 10.28 18.55
CA LEU A 175 7.18 11.03 19.50
C LEU A 175 6.97 10.32 20.83
N GLU A 176 6.54 9.06 20.78
CA GLU A 176 5.88 8.37 21.89
C GLU A 176 6.82 7.42 22.66
N LYS A 177 8.13 7.42 22.33
CA LYS A 177 9.11 6.45 22.84
C LYS A 177 8.55 5.00 22.82
N ILE A 178 7.81 4.66 21.76
CA ILE A 178 7.16 3.35 21.69
C ILE A 178 8.22 2.25 21.82
N PRO A 179 7.98 1.23 22.65
CA PRO A 179 8.90 0.10 22.75
C PRO A 179 9.03 -0.59 21.40
N VAL A 180 10.27 -0.75 20.96
CA VAL A 180 10.59 -1.57 19.80
C VAL A 180 10.38 -3.04 20.23
N PRO A 181 9.38 -3.77 19.67
CA PRO A 181 9.01 -5.08 20.17
C PRO A 181 10.14 -6.10 20.00
N PHE A 182 10.94 -5.95 18.94
CA PHE A 182 12.12 -6.75 18.68
C PHE A 182 13.13 -6.00 17.80
N LEU A 183 14.39 -6.41 17.86
CA LEU A 183 15.44 -5.93 16.97
C LEU A 183 15.97 -7.11 16.15
N LEU A 184 16.07 -6.93 14.83
CA LEU A 184 16.79 -7.84 13.96
C LEU A 184 18.28 -7.49 14.00
N ASP A 185 19.06 -8.20 14.82
CA ASP A 185 20.49 -7.92 15.03
C ASP A 185 21.34 -8.36 13.82
N SER A 186 21.02 -9.51 13.23
CA SER A 186 21.70 -9.99 12.02
C SER A 186 20.84 -10.98 11.24
N TYR A 187 21.11 -11.11 9.95
CA TYR A 187 20.57 -12.17 9.11
C TYR A 187 21.64 -12.69 8.15
N LYS A 188 21.51 -13.96 7.77
CA LYS A 188 22.28 -14.61 6.72
C LYS A 188 21.31 -15.39 5.84
N VAL A 189 21.35 -15.16 4.53
CA VAL A 189 20.54 -15.89 3.56
C VAL A 189 21.47 -16.62 2.60
N GLU A 190 21.24 -17.91 2.44
CA GLU A 190 21.99 -18.81 1.57
C GLU A 190 21.04 -19.36 0.52
N VAL A 191 21.34 -19.11 -0.75
CA VAL A 191 20.65 -19.73 -1.89
C VAL A 191 21.63 -20.70 -2.51
N THR A 192 21.23 -21.96 -2.64
CA THR A 192 22.09 -23.03 -3.17
C THR A 192 21.39 -23.77 -4.28
N ARG A 193 22.07 -23.84 -5.42
CA ARG A 193 21.74 -24.72 -6.55
C ARG A 193 22.87 -25.74 -6.69
N ALA A 194 22.61 -26.97 -6.27
CA ALA A 194 23.66 -27.99 -6.16
C ALA A 194 24.23 -28.42 -7.52
N ARG A 195 23.39 -28.44 -8.57
CA ARG A 195 23.78 -28.81 -9.95
C ARG A 195 22.98 -27.97 -10.96
N PRO A 196 23.45 -27.83 -12.22
CA PRO A 196 22.62 -27.27 -13.29
C PRO A 196 21.24 -27.95 -13.32
N ASN A 197 20.18 -27.15 -13.44
CA ASN A 197 18.76 -27.59 -13.46
C ASN A 197 18.24 -28.29 -12.19
N SER A 198 18.99 -28.34 -11.08
CA SER A 198 18.44 -28.82 -9.79
C SER A 198 17.56 -27.75 -9.14
N LYS A 199 16.55 -28.17 -8.37
CA LYS A 199 15.73 -27.25 -7.55
C LYS A 199 16.63 -26.40 -6.65
N GLU A 200 16.40 -25.09 -6.66
CA GLU A 200 17.09 -24.18 -5.75
C GLU A 200 16.57 -24.35 -4.32
N THR A 201 17.49 -24.23 -3.36
CA THR A 201 17.17 -24.26 -1.94
C THR A 201 17.53 -22.93 -1.31
N SER A 202 16.61 -22.34 -0.57
CA SER A 202 16.82 -21.07 0.13
C SER A 202 16.72 -21.27 1.63
N LYS A 203 17.76 -20.87 2.36
CA LYS A 203 17.87 -20.99 3.81
C LYS A 203 18.20 -19.63 4.40
N ALA A 204 17.47 -19.22 5.43
CA ALA A 204 17.77 -17.99 6.17
C ALA A 204 18.03 -18.31 7.64
N THR A 205 19.03 -17.64 8.20
CA THR A 205 19.33 -17.64 9.63
C THR A 205 19.22 -16.20 10.13
N VAL A 206 18.43 -15.97 11.17
CA VAL A 206 18.25 -14.64 11.78
C VAL A 206 18.64 -14.68 13.25
N THR A 207 19.18 -13.58 13.72
CA THR A 207 19.39 -13.31 15.14
C THR A 207 18.51 -12.15 15.53
N VAL A 208 17.56 -12.40 16.42
CA VAL A 208 16.54 -11.44 16.84
C VAL A 208 16.63 -11.25 18.35
N ARG A 209 16.53 -10.01 18.80
CA ARG A 209 16.49 -9.65 20.21
C ARG A 209 15.08 -9.21 20.60
N VAL A 210 14.50 -9.89 21.59
CA VAL A 210 13.21 -9.52 22.20
C VAL A 210 13.50 -9.13 23.65
N ALA A 211 13.28 -7.86 23.99
CA ALA A 211 13.74 -7.28 25.27
C ALA A 211 15.24 -7.57 25.54
N LYS A 212 15.56 -8.37 26.56
CA LYS A 212 16.94 -8.76 26.92
C LYS A 212 17.36 -10.14 26.40
N LYS A 213 16.50 -10.85 25.67
CA LYS A 213 16.75 -12.22 25.20
C LYS A 213 17.08 -12.20 23.71
N THR A 214 18.21 -12.82 23.36
CA THR A 214 18.61 -13.03 21.96
C THR A 214 18.24 -14.44 21.52
N CYS A 215 17.57 -14.56 20.38
CA CYS A 215 17.17 -15.82 19.78
C CYS A 215 17.78 -15.91 18.37
N ARG A 216 18.43 -17.04 18.08
CA ARG A 216 18.93 -17.35 16.73
C ARG A 216 18.12 -18.49 16.15
N THR A 217 17.49 -18.26 15.01
CA THR A 217 16.67 -19.27 14.33
C THR A 217 17.08 -19.42 12.88
N THR A 218 16.77 -20.59 12.34
CA THR A 218 16.98 -20.92 10.94
C THR A 218 15.71 -21.55 10.38
N ALA A 219 15.37 -21.15 9.14
CA ALA A 219 14.28 -21.71 8.36
C ALA A 219 14.68 -21.86 6.88
N VAL A 220 13.95 -22.73 6.18
CA VAL A 220 14.03 -22.95 4.74
C VAL A 220 12.74 -22.40 4.13
N GLY A 221 12.81 -21.93 2.89
CA GLY A 221 11.64 -21.47 2.14
C GLY A 221 11.81 -21.68 0.65
N ASP A 222 10.75 -21.41 -0.11
CA ASP A 222 10.73 -21.55 -1.58
C ASP A 222 11.56 -20.48 -2.29
N GLY A 223 12.02 -19.46 -1.56
CA GLY A 223 12.92 -18.43 -2.03
C GLY A 223 13.58 -17.70 -0.86
N PRO A 224 14.57 -16.83 -1.12
CA PRO A 224 15.35 -16.18 -0.07
C PRO A 224 14.51 -15.30 0.85
N VAL A 225 13.52 -14.58 0.29
CA VAL A 225 12.59 -13.74 1.06
C VAL A 225 11.64 -14.58 1.90
N ASN A 226 11.10 -15.67 1.35
CA ASN A 226 10.24 -16.58 2.09
C ASN A 226 10.98 -17.29 3.23
N ALA A 227 12.22 -17.72 2.99
CA ALA A 227 13.06 -18.29 4.04
C ALA A 227 13.33 -17.27 5.16
N LEU A 228 13.57 -16.00 4.81
CA LEU A 228 13.78 -14.91 5.75
C LEU A 228 12.53 -14.63 6.61
N ASP A 229 11.34 -14.51 5.99
CA ASP A 229 10.07 -14.35 6.71
C ASP A 229 9.81 -15.54 7.65
N ALA A 230 10.01 -16.76 7.17
CA ALA A 230 9.85 -17.97 7.98
C ALA A 230 10.80 -17.98 9.19
N ALA A 231 12.05 -17.57 9.01
CA ALA A 231 13.04 -17.50 10.09
C ALA A 231 12.68 -16.43 11.12
N LEU A 232 12.26 -15.24 10.68
CA LEU A 232 11.76 -14.15 11.53
C LEU A 232 10.54 -14.60 12.34
N ARG A 233 9.53 -15.17 11.69
CA ARG A 233 8.34 -15.70 12.38
C ARG A 233 8.70 -16.78 13.38
N LYS A 234 9.61 -17.70 13.04
CA LYS A 234 10.09 -18.75 13.95
C LYS A 234 10.77 -18.17 15.19
N ALA A 235 11.52 -17.06 15.06
CA ALA A 235 12.15 -16.38 16.20
C ALA A 235 11.12 -15.63 17.08
N LEU A 236 10.11 -15.02 16.45
CA LEU A 236 9.20 -14.10 17.12
C LEU A 236 7.96 -14.77 17.72
N LEU A 237 7.44 -15.82 17.10
CA LEU A 237 6.23 -16.52 17.53
C LEU A 237 6.21 -16.95 19.01
N PRO A 238 7.31 -17.43 19.62
CA PRO A 238 7.32 -17.77 21.04
C PRO A 238 7.02 -16.57 21.96
N SER A 239 7.45 -15.37 21.57
CA SER A 239 7.20 -14.13 22.34
C SER A 239 5.92 -13.42 21.91
N PHE A 240 5.51 -13.60 20.65
CA PHE A 240 4.37 -12.92 20.04
C PHE A 240 3.46 -13.90 19.27
N PRO A 241 2.67 -14.76 19.97
CA PRO A 241 1.81 -15.74 19.31
C PRO A 241 0.74 -15.13 18.38
N ALA A 242 0.37 -13.86 18.61
CA ALA A 242 -0.57 -13.12 17.79
C ALA A 242 -0.16 -13.04 16.30
N LEU A 243 1.15 -13.11 16.00
CA LEU A 243 1.68 -13.08 14.63
C LEU A 243 1.16 -14.22 13.74
N LYS A 244 0.60 -15.29 14.32
CA LYS A 244 -0.06 -16.36 13.55
C LYS A 244 -1.24 -15.87 12.69
N LYS A 245 -1.89 -14.78 13.11
CA LYS A 245 -3.03 -14.18 12.38
C LYS A 245 -2.59 -13.34 11.18
N MET A 246 -1.35 -12.85 11.21
CA MET A 246 -0.81 -11.97 10.18
C MET A 246 -0.35 -12.76 8.95
N LYS A 247 -0.82 -12.35 7.77
CA LYS A 247 -0.42 -12.88 6.47
C LYS A 247 0.18 -11.77 5.60
N LEU A 248 1.18 -12.12 4.81
CA LEU A 248 1.67 -11.27 3.73
C LEU A 248 0.79 -11.53 2.50
N ILE A 249 0.23 -10.47 1.92
CA ILE A 249 -0.72 -10.57 0.80
C ILE A 249 -0.17 -9.99 -0.50
N ASP A 250 0.83 -9.11 -0.44
CA ASP A 250 1.51 -8.62 -1.63
C ASP A 250 2.99 -8.29 -1.34
N TYR A 251 3.82 -8.43 -2.38
CA TYR A 251 5.25 -8.16 -2.36
C TYR A 251 5.67 -7.55 -3.70
N LYS A 252 6.11 -6.29 -3.68
CA LYS A 252 6.50 -5.54 -4.88
C LYS A 252 7.93 -5.04 -4.77
N VAL A 253 8.70 -5.25 -5.84
CA VAL A 253 10.06 -4.73 -5.98
C VAL A 253 10.08 -3.64 -7.05
N ARG A 254 10.76 -2.54 -6.76
CA ARG A 254 10.95 -1.40 -7.67
C ARG A 254 12.39 -0.93 -7.61
N ILE A 255 12.97 -0.66 -8.77
CA ILE A 255 14.27 -0.01 -8.87
C ILE A 255 14.04 1.50 -8.75
N VAL A 256 14.74 2.16 -7.81
CA VAL A 256 14.57 3.59 -7.53
C VAL A 256 15.33 4.43 -8.55
N ASN A 257 16.57 4.06 -8.87
CA ASN A 257 17.40 4.78 -9.83
C ASN A 257 18.04 3.82 -10.82
N SER A 258 17.49 3.78 -12.04
CA SER A 258 17.90 2.88 -13.11
C SER A 258 19.32 3.14 -13.65
N ARG A 259 19.95 4.28 -13.34
CA ARG A 259 21.32 4.59 -13.81
C ARG A 259 22.41 3.78 -13.11
N GLY A 260 22.13 3.16 -11.96
CA GLY A 260 23.11 2.42 -11.16
C GLY A 260 23.36 0.97 -11.59
N GLY A 261 22.68 0.45 -12.62
CA GLY A 261 22.79 -0.95 -13.02
C GLY A 261 22.49 -1.91 -11.86
N THR A 262 23.36 -2.89 -11.62
CA THR A 262 23.24 -3.86 -10.52
C THR A 262 23.45 -3.25 -9.12
N ALA A 263 24.01 -2.04 -9.03
CA ALA A 263 24.17 -1.29 -7.78
C ALA A 263 23.01 -0.31 -7.52
N ALA A 264 21.97 -0.35 -8.37
CA ALA A 264 20.80 0.49 -8.19
C ALA A 264 20.12 0.22 -6.84
N ARG A 265 19.58 1.28 -6.24
CA ARG A 265 18.77 1.13 -5.03
C ARG A 265 17.46 0.43 -5.37
N ILE A 266 17.13 -0.55 -4.54
CA ILE A 266 15.95 -1.39 -4.62
C ILE A 266 15.02 -0.98 -3.49
N ARG A 267 13.78 -0.71 -3.86
CA ARG A 267 12.68 -0.46 -2.94
C ARG A 267 11.77 -1.68 -2.95
N VAL A 268 11.51 -2.21 -1.77
CA VAL A 268 10.61 -3.33 -1.52
C VAL A 268 9.40 -2.81 -0.76
N LEU A 269 8.22 -3.06 -1.30
CA LEU A 269 6.93 -2.78 -0.67
C LEU A 269 6.28 -4.11 -0.28
N VAL A 270 5.83 -4.21 0.96
CA VAL A 270 5.16 -5.37 1.51
C VAL A 270 3.77 -4.95 2.00
N GLU A 271 2.73 -5.63 1.53
CA GLU A 271 1.37 -5.49 2.04
C GLU A 271 1.02 -6.70 2.91
N SER A 272 0.42 -6.44 4.06
CA SER A 272 0.09 -7.47 5.06
C SER A 272 -1.31 -7.25 5.62
N THR A 273 -1.92 -8.32 6.10
CA THR A 273 -3.26 -8.30 6.70
C THR A 273 -3.33 -9.19 7.94
N ASP A 274 -4.24 -8.85 8.86
CA ASP A 274 -4.67 -9.71 9.97
C ASP A 274 -6.05 -10.35 9.72
N GLY A 275 -6.59 -10.20 8.51
CA GLY A 275 -7.94 -10.61 8.11
C GLY A 275 -9.01 -9.55 8.37
N GLN A 276 -8.68 -8.42 9.00
CA GLN A 276 -9.59 -7.29 9.20
C GLN A 276 -9.04 -5.99 8.61
N ARG A 277 -7.75 -5.75 8.75
CA ARG A 277 -7.06 -4.56 8.24
C ARG A 277 -5.94 -4.96 7.30
N GLU A 278 -5.61 -4.05 6.41
CA GLU A 278 -4.45 -4.14 5.52
C GLU A 278 -3.51 -2.98 5.81
N TRP A 279 -2.21 -3.24 5.73
CA TRP A 279 -1.18 -2.22 5.88
C TRP A 279 0.01 -2.49 4.96
N GLY A 280 0.61 -1.39 4.49
CA GLY A 280 1.79 -1.40 3.64
C GLY A 280 3.03 -0.94 4.39
N THR A 281 4.16 -1.58 4.13
CA THR A 281 5.48 -1.21 4.66
C THR A 281 6.53 -1.19 3.56
N VAL A 282 7.61 -0.44 3.79
CA VAL A 282 8.64 -0.20 2.79
C VAL A 282 10.03 -0.39 3.38
N GLY A 283 10.93 -0.98 2.58
CA GLY A 283 12.35 -1.04 2.85
C GLY A 283 13.14 -0.67 1.60
N VAL A 284 14.24 0.06 1.78
CA VAL A 284 15.11 0.46 0.65
C VAL A 284 16.55 0.15 0.99
N SER A 285 17.21 -0.55 0.06
CA SER A 285 18.64 -0.86 0.12
C SER A 285 19.16 -1.13 -1.29
N THR A 286 20.47 -1.09 -1.50
CA THR A 286 21.11 -1.65 -2.71
C THR A 286 21.03 -3.18 -2.74
N ASN A 287 20.73 -3.84 -1.62
CA ASN A 287 20.54 -5.28 -1.53
C ASN A 287 19.06 -5.62 -1.35
N ILE A 288 18.51 -6.42 -2.26
CA ILE A 288 17.10 -6.86 -2.23
C ILE A 288 16.73 -7.60 -0.93
N ILE A 289 17.66 -8.38 -0.36
CA ILE A 289 17.44 -9.12 0.88
C ILE A 289 17.36 -8.17 2.07
N GLU A 290 18.20 -7.13 2.09
CA GLU A 290 18.16 -6.11 3.14
C GLU A 290 16.89 -5.28 3.05
N ALA A 291 16.53 -4.81 1.85
CA ALA A 291 15.30 -4.07 1.61
C ALA A 291 14.07 -4.90 2.05
N SER A 292 14.08 -6.20 1.76
CA SER A 292 13.04 -7.13 2.23
C SER A 292 13.03 -7.29 3.74
N ALA A 293 14.20 -7.44 4.37
CA ALA A 293 14.33 -7.57 5.82
C ALA A 293 13.76 -6.34 6.55
N LEU A 294 14.05 -5.13 6.05
CA LEU A 294 13.55 -3.87 6.58
C LEU A 294 12.02 -3.80 6.47
N ALA A 295 11.46 -4.04 5.28
CA ALA A 295 10.02 -3.99 5.06
C ALA A 295 9.27 -5.04 5.93
N LEU A 296 9.76 -6.28 5.96
CA LEU A 296 9.18 -7.35 6.80
C LEU A 296 9.26 -7.00 8.29
N SER A 297 10.39 -6.47 8.75
CA SER A 297 10.57 -6.11 10.17
C SER A 297 9.64 -4.99 10.59
N ASP A 298 9.44 -3.97 9.74
CA ASP A 298 8.45 -2.93 9.97
C ASP A 298 7.04 -3.50 9.96
N SER A 299 6.69 -4.39 9.01
CA SER A 299 5.34 -4.98 8.95
C SER A 299 4.99 -5.76 10.21
N LEU A 300 5.93 -6.60 10.67
CA LEU A 300 5.80 -7.36 11.91
C LEU A 300 5.75 -6.42 13.14
N SER A 301 6.57 -5.37 13.16
CA SER A 301 6.58 -4.40 14.25
C SER A 301 5.26 -3.63 14.33
N TYR A 302 4.70 -3.24 13.18
CA TYR A 302 3.44 -2.51 13.09
C TYR A 302 2.28 -3.31 13.66
N PHE A 303 2.18 -4.59 13.28
CA PHE A 303 1.16 -5.49 13.81
C PHE A 303 1.24 -5.66 15.35
N LEU A 304 2.43 -5.54 15.92
CA LEU A 304 2.67 -5.65 17.35
C LEU A 304 2.51 -4.34 18.13
N LEU A 305 2.21 -3.23 17.45
CA LEU A 305 1.92 -1.97 18.14
C LEU A 305 0.69 -2.12 19.04
N PRO A 306 0.69 -1.50 20.24
CA PRO A 306 -0.51 -1.40 21.05
C PRO A 306 -1.63 -0.75 20.23
N LYS A 307 -2.80 -1.38 20.19
CA LYS A 307 -3.98 -0.79 19.56
C LYS A 307 -4.43 0.37 20.44
N SER A 308 -4.36 1.60 19.91
CA SER A 308 -4.97 2.81 20.48
C SER A 308 -6.48 2.76 20.40
#